data_AF-A0A4U5ZSL3-F1
#
_entry.id   AF-A0A4U5ZSL3-F1
#
_cell.length_a   1.000
_cell.length_b   1.000
_cell.length_c   1.000
_cell.angle_alpha   90.00
_cell.angle_beta   90.00
_cell.angle_gamma   90.00
#
_symmetry.space_group_name_H-M   'P 1'
#
loop_
_entity.id
_entity.type
_entity.pdbx_description
1 polymer ?
#
loop_
_entity_poly.entity_id
_entity_poly.type
_entity_poly.pdbx_seq_one_letter_code
_entity_poly.pdbx_strand_id
1 'polypeptide(L)'
;MLQLTHDTEQLAREIAARVGRRPDDIIRAALEREAQALGVFGDLPVRHRMTVEQMTAIGEKVSALPLLDTSSPKEILDDLHQP
;
A
#
# COMPACT_ATOMS: atom_id res chain seq x y z
N MET A 1 -8.24 0.30 -15.93
CA MET A 1 -9.18 -0.37 -14.99
C MET A 1 -9.64 -1.66 -15.64
N LEU A 2 -9.53 -2.78 -14.94
CA LEU A 2 -10.05 -4.06 -15.42
C LEU A 2 -11.59 -4.01 -15.25
N GLN A 3 -12.34 -4.20 -16.33
CA GLN A 3 -13.80 -4.24 -16.27
C GLN A 3 -14.22 -5.63 -15.80
N LEU A 4 -14.85 -5.70 -14.63
CA LEU A 4 -15.44 -6.94 -14.13
C LEU A 4 -16.83 -7.12 -14.72
N THR A 5 -17.25 -8.38 -14.91
CA THR A 5 -18.64 -8.67 -15.23
C THR A 5 -19.54 -8.33 -14.04
N HIS A 6 -20.81 -8.02 -14.32
CA HIS A 6 -21.78 -7.66 -13.28
C HIS A 6 -21.86 -8.72 -12.17
N ASP A 7 -21.87 -10.00 -12.55
CA ASP A 7 -21.96 -11.13 -11.62
C ASP A 7 -20.75 -11.20 -10.68
N THR A 8 -19.54 -10.95 -11.19
CA THR A 8 -18.31 -10.95 -10.39
C THR A 8 -18.31 -9.79 -9.40
N GLU A 9 -18.83 -8.63 -9.81
CA GLU A 9 -18.97 -7.47 -8.94
C GLU A 9 -19.99 -7.70 -7.83
N GLN A 10 -21.15 -8.29 -8.16
CA GLN A 10 -22.17 -8.64 -7.15
C GLN A 10 -21.61 -9.59 -6.10
N LEU A 11 -20.92 -10.66 -6.53
CA LEU A 11 -20.29 -11.61 -5.63
C LEU A 11 -19.25 -10.94 -4.72
N ALA A 12 -18.39 -10.07 -5.27
CA ALA A 12 -17.41 -9.33 -4.49
C ALA A 12 -18.07 -8.42 -3.45
N ARG A 13 -19.21 -7.79 -3.77
CA ARG A 13 -19.99 -6.94 -2.85
C ARG A 13 -20.63 -7.75 -1.72
N GLU A 14 -21.19 -8.91 -2.00
CA GLU A 14 -21.80 -9.76 -0.97
C GLU A 14 -20.75 -10.27 0.04
N ILE A 15 -19.60 -10.73 -0.46
CA ILE A 15 -18.49 -11.18 0.39
C ILE A 15 -17.94 -10.01 1.21
N ALA A 16 -17.76 -8.85 0.59
CA ALA A 16 -17.33 -7.63 1.26
C ALA A 16 -18.27 -7.22 2.41
N ALA A 17 -19.59 -7.27 2.17
CA ALA A 17 -20.60 -7.00 3.18
C ALA A 17 -20.54 -7.99 4.35
N ARG A 18 -20.31 -9.27 4.06
CA ARG A 18 -20.19 -10.32 5.10
C ARG A 18 -18.93 -10.16 5.97
N VAL A 19 -17.83 -9.73 5.37
CA VAL A 19 -16.50 -9.65 6.02
C VAL A 19 -16.20 -8.24 6.58
N GLY A 20 -17.05 -7.24 6.26
CA GLY A 20 -16.85 -5.86 6.69
C GLY A 20 -15.64 -5.18 6.03
N ARG A 21 -15.35 -5.52 4.77
CA ARG A 21 -14.23 -4.97 3.99
C ARG A 21 -14.74 -4.35 2.70
N ARG A 22 -13.88 -3.63 1.97
CA ARG A 22 -14.23 -3.13 0.64
C ARG A 22 -14.16 -4.25 -0.40
N PRO A 23 -15.01 -4.24 -1.45
CA PRO A 23 -14.94 -5.21 -2.55
C PRO A 23 -13.54 -5.29 -3.18
N ASP A 24 -12.88 -4.14 -3.38
CA ASP A 24 -11.52 -4.07 -3.93
C ASP A 24 -10.49 -4.83 -3.07
N ASP A 25 -10.62 -4.77 -1.75
CA ASP A 25 -9.71 -5.47 -0.82
C ASP A 25 -9.93 -6.98 -0.87
N ILE A 26 -11.18 -7.42 -1.06
CA ILE A 26 -11.53 -8.83 -1.23
C ILE A 26 -10.97 -9.36 -2.56
N ILE A 27 -11.19 -8.63 -3.65
CA ILE A 27 -10.70 -8.99 -4.99
C ILE A 27 -9.17 -9.07 -4.97
N ARG A 28 -8.51 -8.06 -4.41
CA ARG A 28 -7.05 -8.04 -4.25
C ARG A 28 -6.57 -9.26 -3.47
N ALA A 29 -7.15 -9.52 -2.29
CA ALA A 29 -6.71 -10.64 -1.45
C ALA A 29 -6.96 -12.01 -2.11
N ALA A 30 -8.03 -12.16 -2.90
CA ALA A 30 -8.29 -13.37 -3.66
C ALA A 30 -7.27 -13.58 -4.77
N LEU A 31 -6.98 -12.54 -5.56
CA LEU A 31 -5.96 -12.57 -6.60
C LEU A 31 -4.56 -12.81 -6.01
N GLU A 32 -4.28 -12.24 -4.83
CA GLU A 32 -3.01 -12.44 -4.17
C GLU A 32 -2.81 -13.91 -3.73
N ARG A 33 -3.82 -14.54 -3.12
CA ARG A 33 -3.75 -15.96 -2.78
C ARG A 33 -3.50 -16.84 -4.01
N GLU A 34 -4.18 -16.53 -5.11
CA GLU A 34 -4.08 -17.33 -6.33
C GLU A 34 -2.74 -17.12 -7.03
N ALA A 35 -2.23 -15.88 -7.08
CA ALA A 35 -0.90 -15.60 -7.58
C ALA A 35 0.18 -16.28 -6.74
N GLN A 36 -0.01 -16.40 -5.42
CA GLN A 36 0.91 -17.12 -4.54
C GLN A 36 0.87 -18.63 -4.81
N ALA A 37 -0.32 -19.22 -4.94
CA ALA A 37 -0.50 -20.63 -5.25
C ALA A 37 0.10 -21.00 -6.63
N LEU A 38 0.01 -20.08 -7.59
CA LEU A 38 0.53 -20.25 -8.95
C LEU A 38 2.00 -19.81 -9.11
N GLY A 39 2.65 -19.30 -8.05
CA GLY A 39 4.04 -18.85 -8.09
C GLY A 39 4.30 -17.58 -8.91
N VAL A 40 3.26 -16.80 -9.22
CA VAL A 40 3.33 -15.54 -10.01
C VAL A 40 3.65 -14.33 -9.13
N PHE A 41 3.82 -14.53 -7.81
CA PHE A 41 3.96 -13.46 -6.81
C PHE A 41 5.25 -12.62 -6.92
N GLY A 42 6.23 -13.03 -7.72
CA GLY A 42 7.54 -12.37 -7.81
C GLY A 42 7.52 -10.95 -8.37
N ASP A 43 6.53 -10.62 -9.21
CA ASP A 43 6.52 -9.37 -10.00
C ASP A 43 5.48 -8.34 -9.55
N LEU A 44 4.67 -8.65 -8.54
CA LEU A 44 3.69 -7.69 -8.02
C LEU A 44 4.35 -6.82 -6.94
N PRO A 45 4.19 -5.48 -7.00
CA PRO A 45 4.59 -4.60 -5.92
C PRO A 45 3.64 -4.83 -4.74
N VAL A 46 3.88 -5.90 -3.99
CA VAL A 46 3.31 -6.11 -2.67
C VAL A 46 3.74 -4.91 -1.84
N ARG A 47 2.81 -4.30 -1.09
CA ARG A 47 3.22 -3.43 0.02
C ARG A 47 4.07 -4.30 0.95
N HIS A 48 5.38 -4.30 0.75
CA HIS A 48 6.30 -5.13 1.51
C HIS A 48 6.15 -4.72 2.97
N ARG A 49 5.51 -5.59 3.76
CA ARG A 49 5.46 -5.38 5.21
C ARG A 49 6.88 -5.58 5.70
N MET A 50 7.52 -4.48 6.03
CA MET A 50 8.83 -4.50 6.63
C MET A 50 8.76 -5.16 8.01
N THR A 51 9.78 -5.97 8.33
CA THR A 51 10.00 -6.42 9.70
C THR A 51 10.45 -5.24 10.57
N VAL A 52 10.40 -5.40 11.89
CA VAL A 52 10.87 -4.36 12.83
C VAL A 52 12.34 -4.05 12.58
N GLU A 53 13.15 -5.08 12.33
CA GLU A 53 14.59 -4.96 12.06
C GLU A 53 14.85 -4.17 10.78
N GLN A 54 14.08 -4.43 9.72
CA GLN A 54 14.17 -3.66 8.48
C GLN A 54 13.77 -2.20 8.70
N MET A 55 12.73 -1.94 9.51
CA MET A 55 12.28 -0.58 9.81
C MET A 55 13.34 0.19 10.61
N THR A 56 13.95 -0.43 11.61
CA THR A 56 15.03 0.16 12.40
C THR A 56 16.26 0.44 11.54
N ALA A 57 16.66 -0.49 10.66
CA ALA A 57 17.80 -0.30 9.77
C ALA A 57 17.60 0.88 8.80
N ILE A 58 16.38 1.10 8.30
CA ILE A 58 16.06 2.31 7.53
C ILE A 58 16.17 3.56 8.41
N GLY A 59 15.64 3.52 9.64
CA GLY A 59 15.73 4.63 10.59
C GLY A 59 17.18 5.06 10.86
N GLU A 60 18.08 4.09 11.11
CA GLU A 60 19.51 4.33 11.30
C GLU A 60 20.17 4.93 10.06
N LYS A 61 19.81 4.42 8.87
CA LYS A 61 20.33 4.95 7.62
C LYS A 61 19.91 6.40 7.39
N VAL A 62 18.64 6.73 7.65
CA VAL A 62 18.10 8.09 7.46
C VAL A 62 18.67 9.05 8.49
N SER A 63 18.80 8.64 9.76
CA SER A 63 19.34 9.51 10.82
C SER A 63 20.82 9.82 10.67
N ALA A 64 21.57 8.98 9.96
CA ALA A 64 22.97 9.23 9.61
C ALA A 64 23.16 10.24 8.46
N LEU A 65 22.10 10.61 7.74
CA LEU A 65 22.19 11.59 6.65
C LEU A 65 22.27 13.02 7.21
N PRO A 66 23.05 13.91 6.57
CA PRO A 66 23.07 15.31 6.97
C PRO A 66 21.71 15.96 6.69
N LEU A 67 21.29 16.85 7.59
CA LEU A 67 20.10 17.67 7.37
C LEU A 67 20.40 18.71 6.28
N LEU A 68 19.77 18.55 5.11
CA LEU A 68 20.00 19.42 3.95
C LEU A 68 19.15 20.70 3.98
N ASP A 69 18.00 20.63 4.64
CA ASP A 69 17.08 21.75 4.80
C ASP A 69 16.82 21.96 6.29
N THR A 70 17.20 23.14 6.78
CA THR A 70 17.05 23.53 8.19
C THR A 70 15.72 24.22 8.47
N SER A 71 14.88 24.39 7.45
CA SER A 71 13.55 24.96 7.58
C SER A 71 12.72 24.13 8.55
N SER A 72 12.00 24.82 9.42
CA SER A 72 11.05 24.17 10.32
C SER A 72 9.91 23.53 9.52
N PRO A 73 9.22 22.52 10.07
CA PRO A 73 8.06 21.92 9.41
C PRO A 73 6.98 22.94 9.00
N LYS A 74 6.85 24.05 9.74
CA LYS A 74 5.91 25.11 9.43
C LYS A 74 6.35 25.93 8.23
N GLU A 75 7.62 26.33 8.17
CA GLU A 75 8.18 27.07 7.04
C GLU A 75 8.08 26.25 5.74
N ILE A 76 8.37 24.95 5.81
CA ILE A 76 8.18 24.02 4.68
C ILE A 76 6.72 24.00 4.22
N LEU A 77 5.78 23.95 5.16
CA LEU A 77 4.36 23.92 4.84
C LEU A 77 3.86 25.24 4.25
N ASP A 78 4.37 26.37 4.76
CA ASP A 78 4.01 27.71 4.29
C ASP A 78 4.55 27.92 2.86
N ASP A 79 5.76 27.45 2.54
CA ASP A 79 6.35 27.49 1.19
C ASP A 79 5.57 26.63 0.17
N LEU A 80 5.09 25.44 0.58
CA LEU A 80 4.28 24.58 -0.28
C LEU A 80 2.92 25.19 -0.68
N HIS A 81 2.44 26.17 0.07
CA HIS A 81 1.15 26.83 -0.15
C HIS A 81 1.29 28.25 -0.73
N GLN A 82 2.49 28.67 -1.15
CA GLN A 82 2.64 29.91 -1.91
C GLN A 82 2.09 29.73 -3.34
N PRO A 83 1.29 30.69 -3.86
CA PRO A 83 0.66 30.61 -5.18
C PRO A 83 1.64 30.75 -6.34
#